data_AF-A0A6N6MDE6-F1
#
_entry.id   AF-A0A6N6MDE6-F1
#
_cell.length_a   1.000
_cell.length_b   1.000
_cell.length_c   1.000
_cell.angle_alpha   90.00
_cell.angle_beta   90.00
_cell.angle_gamma   90.00
#
_symmetry.space_group_name_H-M   'P 1'
#
loop_
_entity.id
_entity.type
_entity.pdbx_description
1 polymer ?
#
loop_
_entity_poly.entity_id
_entity_poly.type
_entity_poly.pdbx_seq_one_letter_code
_entity_poly.pdbx_strand_id
1 'polypeptide(L)'
;MNNILTKTRKGFLMVTLFATLLSFANETSFYNVNVEANKTTLTLNYAKAGSALSIKDVAGSVLYSETIATTGSYKREFDLTFLPNGNYLFEVEKDLEIKEIPFTLTEGVANFNKNEEKLVYKPFVRVSNDIVYISKLAIDGEDLKVEIFYTEKNRSNSELVISEQFSNENSIQKAYKLEGLNNGSYEIVLHSANRTYIKNI
;
A
#
# COMPACT_ATOMS: atom_id res chain seq x y z
N MET A 1 54.00 16.06 32.90
CA MET A 1 53.11 14.92 32.61
C MET A 1 51.75 15.48 32.22
N ASN A 2 51.38 15.38 30.95
CA ASN A 2 50.18 16.02 30.41
C ASN A 2 48.92 15.23 30.78
N ASN A 3 47.86 15.95 31.15
CA ASN A 3 46.55 15.43 31.54
C ASN A 3 45.84 14.71 30.38
N ILE A 4 46.11 13.40 30.23
CA ILE A 4 45.46 12.53 29.24
C ILE A 4 44.06 12.06 29.72
N LEU A 5 43.75 12.22 31.01
CA LEU A 5 42.53 11.69 31.65
C LEU A 5 41.25 12.54 31.48
N THR A 6 41.34 13.77 30.95
CA THR A 6 40.16 14.66 30.84
C THR A 6 39.41 14.54 29.52
N LYS A 7 40.07 14.11 28.42
CA LYS A 7 39.43 13.89 27.11
C LYS A 7 38.66 12.56 27.03
N THR A 8 39.07 11.54 27.80
CA THR A 8 38.44 10.20 27.83
C THR A 8 37.05 10.20 28.45
N ARG A 9 36.79 11.06 29.45
CA ARG A 9 35.46 11.19 30.10
C ARG A 9 34.38 11.67 29.14
N LYS A 10 34.72 12.59 28.23
CA LYS A 10 33.79 13.11 27.21
C LYS A 10 33.50 12.07 26.12
N GLY A 11 34.49 11.26 25.76
CA GLY A 11 34.29 10.14 24.82
C GLY A 11 33.35 9.07 25.36
N PHE A 12 33.48 8.71 26.64
CA PHE A 12 32.60 7.73 27.28
C PHE A 12 31.13 8.20 27.31
N LEU A 13 30.90 9.47 27.63
CA LEU A 13 29.57 10.12 27.59
C LEU A 13 28.93 10.07 26.19
N MET A 14 29.74 10.26 25.14
CA MET A 14 29.28 10.19 23.75
C MET A 14 28.87 8.76 23.36
N VAL A 15 29.68 7.76 23.73
CA VAL A 15 29.41 6.33 23.45
C VAL A 15 28.13 5.87 24.17
N THR A 16 27.92 6.29 25.41
CA THR A 16 26.69 5.98 26.15
C THR A 16 25.45 6.63 25.52
N LEU A 17 25.57 7.85 24.96
CA LEU A 17 24.46 8.54 24.29
C LEU A 17 24.09 7.86 22.96
N PHE A 18 25.06 7.35 22.21
CA PHE A 18 24.78 6.56 21.00
C PHE A 18 24.22 5.18 21.31
N ALA A 19 24.63 4.55 22.41
CA ALA A 19 24.09 3.25 22.83
C ALA A 19 22.61 3.33 23.24
N THR A 20 22.14 4.44 23.81
CA THR A 20 20.73 4.61 24.17
C THR A 20 19.82 4.85 22.96
N LEU A 21 20.35 5.42 21.86
CA LEU A 21 19.59 5.60 20.61
C LEU A 21 19.35 4.28 19.84
N LEU A 22 20.10 3.22 20.16
CA LEU A 22 19.93 1.89 19.57
C LEU A 22 18.86 1.04 20.29
N SER A 23 18.34 1.50 21.44
CA SER A 23 17.26 0.81 22.14
C SER A 23 15.91 1.07 21.47
N PHE A 24 15.70 0.33 20.38
CA PHE A 24 14.45 -0.28 19.97
C PHE A 24 13.29 0.67 19.62
N ALA A 25 13.22 1.04 18.35
CA ALA A 25 11.92 1.14 17.69
C ALA A 25 11.36 -0.29 17.59
N ASN A 26 10.45 -0.67 18.49
CA ASN A 26 9.61 -1.83 18.25
C ASN A 26 8.65 -1.46 17.12
N GLU A 27 8.77 -2.14 15.98
CA GLU A 27 7.73 -2.04 14.96
C GLU A 27 6.43 -2.57 15.56
N THR A 28 5.49 -1.66 15.78
CA THR A 28 4.14 -2.05 16.18
C THR A 28 3.52 -2.76 14.99
N SER A 29 3.19 -4.04 15.15
CA SER A 29 2.60 -4.83 14.06
C SER A 29 1.32 -4.14 13.57
N PHE A 30 1.13 -4.03 12.25
CA PHE A 30 -0.08 -3.42 11.67
C PHE A 30 -1.36 -4.13 12.14
N TYR A 31 -1.28 -5.45 12.31
CA TYR A 31 -2.37 -6.30 12.70
C TYR A 31 -1.91 -7.45 13.61
N ASN A 32 -2.89 -8.12 14.21
CA ASN A 32 -2.74 -9.39 14.89
C ASN A 32 -3.85 -10.33 14.41
N VAL A 33 -3.54 -11.62 14.24
CA VAL A 33 -4.54 -12.66 14.02
C VAL A 33 -4.45 -13.70 15.12
N ASN A 34 -5.61 -14.06 15.66
CA ASN A 34 -5.78 -15.18 16.58
C ASN A 34 -6.71 -16.21 15.95
N VAL A 35 -6.31 -17.49 15.98
CA VAL A 35 -7.10 -18.59 15.43
C VAL A 35 -7.41 -19.55 16.57
N GLU A 36 -8.70 -19.69 16.89
CA GLU A 36 -9.22 -20.58 17.93
C GLU A 36 -10.20 -21.56 17.27
N ALA A 37 -9.73 -22.79 17.03
CA ALA A 37 -10.46 -23.78 16.23
C ALA A 37 -10.85 -23.22 14.85
N ASN A 38 -12.15 -23.11 14.57
CA ASN A 38 -12.69 -22.61 13.30
C ASN A 38 -12.94 -21.09 13.27
N LYS A 39 -12.62 -20.38 14.36
CA LYS A 39 -12.79 -18.94 14.47
C LYS A 39 -11.47 -18.23 14.24
N THR A 40 -11.47 -17.31 13.29
CA THR A 40 -10.33 -16.44 12.97
C THR A 40 -10.66 -15.02 13.37
N THR A 41 -9.91 -14.46 14.31
CA THR A 41 -10.06 -13.06 14.74
C THR A 41 -8.94 -12.22 14.15
N LEU A 42 -9.30 -11.28 13.28
CA LEU A 42 -8.40 -10.25 12.77
C LEU A 42 -8.53 -8.98 13.61
N THR A 43 -7.42 -8.50 14.14
CA THR A 43 -7.31 -7.21 14.83
C THR A 43 -6.38 -6.30 14.03
N LEU A 44 -6.89 -5.19 13.51
CA LEU A 44 -6.09 -4.13 12.92
C LEU A 44 -5.79 -3.09 13.99
N ASN A 45 -4.52 -2.76 14.21
CA ASN A 45 -4.12 -1.82 15.26
C ASN A 45 -4.37 -0.37 14.83
N TYR A 46 -4.28 -0.09 13.52
CA TYR A 46 -4.39 1.25 12.93
C TYR A 46 -5.29 1.24 11.69
N ALA A 47 -6.56 0.88 11.87
CA ALA A 47 -7.57 1.04 10.85
C ALA A 47 -7.96 2.50 10.67
N LYS A 48 -8.46 2.84 9.47
CA LYS A 48 -8.99 4.16 9.14
C LYS A 48 -10.43 4.00 8.71
N ALA A 49 -11.33 4.83 9.25
CA ALA A 49 -12.71 4.86 8.79
C ALA A 49 -12.79 5.08 7.27
N GLY A 50 -13.62 4.29 6.59
CA GLY A 50 -13.74 4.25 5.13
C GLY A 50 -12.82 3.24 4.43
N SER A 51 -11.90 2.58 5.15
CA SER A 51 -11.07 1.51 4.57
C SER A 51 -11.93 0.27 4.27
N ALA A 52 -11.61 -0.47 3.22
CA ALA A 52 -12.27 -1.74 2.91
C ALA A 52 -11.48 -2.91 3.49
N LEU A 53 -12.17 -3.85 4.13
CA LEU A 53 -11.64 -5.16 4.47
C LEU A 53 -12.32 -6.19 3.58
N SER A 54 -11.56 -7.03 2.91
CA SER A 54 -12.10 -8.10 2.07
C SER A 54 -11.38 -9.43 2.24
N ILE A 55 -12.06 -10.52 1.89
CA ILE A 55 -11.48 -11.85 1.71
C ILE A 55 -11.51 -12.14 0.22
N LYS A 56 -10.37 -12.52 -0.36
CA LYS A 56 -10.27 -12.90 -1.77
C LYS A 56 -9.68 -14.30 -1.93
N ASP A 57 -10.05 -14.96 -3.02
CA ASP A 57 -9.37 -16.18 -3.48
C ASP A 57 -8.09 -15.84 -4.27
N VAL A 58 -7.35 -16.88 -4.68
CA VAL A 58 -6.13 -16.74 -5.50
C VAL A 58 -6.36 -16.13 -6.89
N ALA A 59 -7.59 -16.13 -7.39
CA ALA A 59 -7.95 -15.50 -8.66
C ALA A 59 -8.28 -14.01 -8.49
N GLY A 60 -8.30 -13.50 -7.25
CA GLY A 60 -8.66 -12.14 -6.90
C GLY A 60 -10.16 -11.91 -6.77
N SER A 61 -10.99 -12.96 -6.81
CA SER A 61 -12.44 -12.85 -6.62
C SER A 61 -12.75 -12.47 -5.19
N VAL A 62 -13.60 -11.45 -5.00
CA VAL A 62 -14.03 -11.00 -3.67
C VAL A 62 -15.11 -11.93 -3.14
N LEU A 63 -14.81 -12.63 -2.05
CA LEU A 63 -15.74 -13.56 -1.38
C LEU A 63 -16.48 -12.88 -0.22
N TYR A 64 -15.85 -11.86 0.38
CA TYR A 64 -16.40 -11.04 1.44
C TYR A 64 -15.85 -9.63 1.32
N SER A 65 -16.65 -8.61 1.63
CA SER A 65 -16.17 -7.24 1.79
C SER A 65 -17.01 -6.46 2.78
N GLU A 66 -16.37 -5.61 3.57
CA GLU A 66 -17.01 -4.62 4.42
C GLU A 66 -16.22 -3.31 4.46
N THR A 67 -16.91 -2.22 4.75
CA THR A 67 -16.28 -0.93 5.03
C THR A 67 -16.09 -0.76 6.53
N ILE A 68 -14.86 -0.48 6.95
CA ILE A 68 -14.52 -0.21 8.34
C ILE A 68 -15.05 1.18 8.71
N ALA A 69 -15.93 1.25 9.71
CA ALA A 69 -16.57 2.50 10.13
C ALA A 69 -15.73 3.33 11.12
N THR A 70 -14.70 2.74 11.74
CA THR A 70 -13.95 3.35 12.84
C THR A 70 -12.48 3.56 12.50
N THR A 71 -11.87 4.58 13.10
CA THR A 71 -10.41 4.80 13.07
C THR A 71 -9.80 4.31 14.37
N GLY A 72 -8.60 3.73 14.30
CA GLY A 72 -7.88 3.16 15.44
C GLY A 72 -7.94 1.62 15.44
N SER A 73 -8.09 1.02 16.61
CA SER A 73 -8.19 -0.44 16.71
C SER A 73 -9.52 -0.94 16.14
N TYR A 74 -9.44 -1.91 15.25
CA TYR A 74 -10.59 -2.59 14.64
C TYR A 74 -10.44 -4.09 14.85
N LYS A 75 -11.51 -4.77 15.26
CA LYS A 75 -11.51 -6.21 15.52
C LYS A 75 -12.68 -6.86 14.81
N ARG A 76 -12.42 -7.92 14.05
CA ARG A 76 -13.42 -8.70 13.33
C ARG A 76 -13.17 -10.20 13.51
N GLU A 77 -14.22 -10.92 13.88
CA GLU A 77 -14.23 -12.39 13.94
C GLU A 77 -14.86 -12.96 12.66
N PHE A 78 -14.24 -14.00 12.13
CA PHE A 78 -14.66 -14.75 10.95
C PHE A 78 -14.80 -16.23 11.30
N ASP A 79 -15.93 -16.82 10.92
CA ASP A 79 -16.09 -18.27 10.79
C ASP A 79 -15.81 -18.61 9.33
N LEU A 80 -14.68 -19.25 9.04
CA LEU A 80 -14.23 -19.52 7.67
C LEU A 80 -14.66 -20.92 7.17
N THR A 81 -15.47 -21.66 7.93
CA THR A 81 -15.87 -23.03 7.58
C THR A 81 -16.72 -23.13 6.32
N PHE A 82 -17.32 -22.03 5.87
CA PHE A 82 -18.08 -21.96 4.63
C PHE A 82 -17.18 -21.96 3.38
N LEU A 83 -15.88 -21.72 3.53
CA LEU A 83 -14.90 -21.74 2.46
C LEU A 83 -14.29 -23.15 2.31
N PRO A 84 -14.09 -23.64 1.09
CA PRO A 84 -13.37 -24.89 0.87
C PRO A 84 -11.89 -24.75 1.21
N ASN A 85 -11.21 -25.88 1.42
CA ASN A 85 -9.75 -25.89 1.57
C ASN A 85 -9.08 -25.21 0.38
N GLY A 86 -8.12 -24.33 0.65
CA GLY A 86 -7.49 -23.52 -0.39
C GLY A 86 -6.72 -22.33 0.15
N ASN A 87 -6.21 -21.53 -0.77
CA ASN A 87 -5.45 -20.32 -0.46
C ASN A 87 -6.34 -19.09 -0.66
N TYR A 88 -6.23 -18.16 0.29
CA TYR A 88 -7.01 -16.94 0.34
C TYR A 88 -6.14 -15.81 0.86
N LEU A 89 -6.66 -14.59 0.79
CA LEU A 89 -6.03 -13.43 1.39
C LEU A 89 -7.08 -12.54 2.04
N PHE A 90 -6.72 -11.97 3.19
CA PHE A 90 -7.38 -10.75 3.66
C PHE A 90 -6.71 -9.56 2.97
N GLU A 91 -7.51 -8.66 2.41
CA GLU A 91 -7.04 -7.39 1.86
C GLU A 91 -7.61 -6.24 2.68
N VAL A 92 -6.73 -5.40 3.21
CA VAL A 92 -7.10 -4.12 3.83
C VAL A 92 -6.71 -3.01 2.88
N GLU A 93 -7.70 -2.44 2.21
CA GLU A 93 -7.52 -1.35 1.27
C GLU A 93 -7.85 0.00 1.94
N LYS A 94 -6.86 0.89 1.99
CA LYS A 94 -7.00 2.28 2.43
C LYS A 94 -6.87 3.24 1.25
N ASP A 95 -6.87 4.55 1.53
CA ASP A 95 -6.75 5.60 0.52
C ASP A 95 -5.51 5.45 -0.38
N LEU A 96 -4.34 5.16 0.20
CA LEU A 96 -3.05 5.18 -0.50
C LEU A 96 -2.26 3.86 -0.42
N GLU A 97 -2.73 2.90 0.36
CA GLU A 97 -2.04 1.63 0.57
C GLU A 97 -3.02 0.46 0.60
N ILE A 98 -2.51 -0.71 0.23
CA ILE A 98 -3.22 -1.98 0.27
C ILE A 98 -2.32 -2.97 1.01
N LYS A 99 -2.83 -3.58 2.07
CA LYS A 99 -2.15 -4.66 2.79
C LYS A 99 -2.81 -5.99 2.45
N GLU A 100 -2.03 -6.92 1.93
CA GLU A 100 -2.45 -8.27 1.61
C GLU A 100 -1.87 -9.24 2.65
N ILE A 101 -2.76 -10.01 3.29
CA ILE A 101 -2.44 -10.94 4.37
C ILE A 101 -2.89 -12.34 3.93
N PRO A 102 -1.98 -13.13 3.32
CA PRO A 102 -2.32 -14.46 2.81
C PRO A 102 -2.51 -15.48 3.93
N PHE A 103 -3.41 -16.44 3.69
CA PHE A 103 -3.60 -17.60 4.54
C PHE A 103 -4.06 -18.82 3.74
N THR A 104 -3.71 -20.01 4.24
CA THR A 104 -4.20 -21.30 3.74
C THR A 104 -5.26 -21.85 4.69
N LEU A 105 -6.42 -22.18 4.16
CA LEU A 105 -7.50 -22.82 4.90
C LEU A 105 -7.42 -24.34 4.75
N THR A 106 -7.36 -25.04 5.88
CA THR A 106 -7.37 -26.51 5.94
C THR A 106 -8.39 -26.95 6.98
N GLU A 107 -9.42 -27.68 6.57
CA GLU A 107 -10.49 -28.20 7.44
C GLU A 107 -11.15 -27.09 8.29
N GLY A 108 -11.33 -25.91 7.70
CA GLY A 108 -11.92 -24.74 8.38
C GLY A 108 -10.96 -23.96 9.30
N VAL A 109 -9.69 -24.35 9.38
CA VAL A 109 -8.65 -23.67 10.18
C VAL A 109 -7.72 -22.88 9.27
N ALA A 110 -7.59 -21.57 9.53
CA ALA A 110 -6.73 -20.69 8.75
C ALA A 110 -5.29 -20.68 9.28
N ASN A 111 -4.34 -20.86 8.36
CA ASN A 111 -2.91 -20.85 8.63
C ASN A 111 -2.27 -19.66 7.92
N PHE A 112 -1.73 -18.72 8.68
CA PHE A 112 -1.18 -17.46 8.16
C PHE A 112 0.34 -17.54 7.98
N ASN A 113 0.83 -17.04 6.85
CA ASN A 113 2.26 -16.87 6.61
C ASN A 113 2.63 -15.38 6.58
N LYS A 114 3.22 -14.89 7.67
CA LYS A 114 3.65 -13.48 7.78
C LYS A 114 4.72 -13.09 6.75
N ASN A 115 5.52 -14.05 6.28
CA ASN A 115 6.59 -13.79 5.34
C ASN A 115 6.07 -13.54 3.91
N GLU A 116 4.81 -13.87 3.64
CA GLU A 116 4.15 -13.65 2.34
C GLU A 116 3.24 -12.41 2.35
N GLU A 117 3.21 -11.65 3.45
CA GLU A 117 2.48 -10.40 3.50
C GLU A 117 3.01 -9.41 2.46
N LYS A 118 2.09 -8.73 1.77
CA LYS A 118 2.44 -7.72 0.79
C LYS A 118 1.88 -6.36 1.20
N LEU A 119 2.68 -5.31 1.01
CA LEU A 119 2.26 -3.92 1.13
C LEU A 119 2.41 -3.24 -0.23
N VAL A 120 1.30 -2.76 -0.78
CA VAL A 120 1.25 -2.08 -2.07
C VAL A 120 0.88 -0.62 -1.83
N TYR A 121 1.74 0.30 -2.26
CA TYR A 121 1.37 1.71 -2.31
C TYR A 121 0.74 2.06 -3.65
N LYS A 122 -0.44 2.67 -3.58
CA LYS A 122 -1.18 3.14 -4.75
C LYS A 122 -0.43 4.32 -5.38
N PRO A 123 -0.38 4.40 -6.72
CA PRO A 123 0.13 5.61 -7.35
C PRO A 123 -0.83 6.78 -7.06
N PHE A 124 -0.25 7.96 -6.83
CA PHE A 124 -0.98 9.18 -6.52
C PHE A 124 -0.79 10.21 -7.63
N VAL A 125 -1.89 10.84 -8.03
CA VAL A 125 -1.92 11.90 -9.04
C VAL A 125 -2.30 13.22 -8.39
N ARG A 126 -1.44 14.23 -8.56
CA ARG A 126 -1.72 15.60 -8.18
C ARG A 126 -1.69 16.48 -9.43
N VAL A 127 -2.71 17.31 -9.58
CA VAL A 127 -2.77 18.31 -10.66
C VAL A 127 -2.56 19.69 -10.05
N SER A 128 -1.70 20.49 -10.66
CA SER A 128 -1.49 21.88 -10.29
C SER A 128 -1.34 22.71 -11.55
N ASN A 129 -2.29 23.60 -11.79
CA ASN A 129 -2.45 24.32 -13.06
C ASN A 129 -2.53 23.33 -14.23
N ASP A 130 -1.58 23.39 -15.14
CA ASP A 130 -1.44 22.56 -16.33
C ASP A 130 -0.33 21.52 -16.19
N ILE A 131 0.06 21.17 -14.96
CA ILE A 131 1.07 20.15 -14.67
C ILE A 131 0.44 19.01 -13.86
N VAL A 132 0.68 17.79 -14.32
CA VAL A 132 0.32 16.55 -13.64
C VAL A 132 1.56 15.97 -13.00
N TYR A 133 1.50 15.74 -11.70
CA TYR A 133 2.51 15.04 -10.92
C TYR A 133 2.01 13.64 -10.59
N ILE A 134 2.83 12.64 -10.86
CA ILE A 134 2.58 11.24 -10.55
C ILE A 134 3.67 10.76 -9.60
N SER A 135 3.28 10.17 -8.47
CA SER A 135 4.20 9.58 -7.50
C SER A 135 3.75 8.19 -7.10
N LYS A 136 4.67 7.23 -7.04
CA LYS A 136 4.46 5.90 -6.47
C LYS A 136 5.68 5.49 -5.66
N LEU A 137 5.46 5.00 -4.44
CA LEU A 137 6.44 4.21 -3.72
C LEU A 137 6.34 2.77 -4.22
N ALA A 138 7.40 2.27 -4.84
CA ALA A 138 7.41 0.98 -5.53
C ALA A 138 8.33 0.02 -4.75
N ILE A 139 7.82 -0.51 -3.64
CA ILE A 139 8.54 -1.51 -2.84
C ILE A 139 8.92 -2.68 -3.77
N ASP A 140 10.14 -3.18 -3.63
CA ASP A 140 10.68 -4.29 -4.43
C ASP A 140 10.63 -4.06 -5.95
N GLY A 141 10.64 -2.79 -6.38
CA GLY A 141 10.71 -2.43 -7.80
C GLY A 141 9.39 -2.60 -8.55
N GLU A 142 8.24 -2.57 -7.85
CA GLU A 142 6.91 -2.69 -8.45
C GLU A 142 6.69 -1.78 -9.66
N ASP A 143 6.14 -2.39 -10.71
CA ASP A 143 5.87 -1.72 -11.97
C ASP A 143 4.80 -0.61 -11.86
N LEU A 144 4.99 0.43 -12.69
CA LEU A 144 4.01 1.45 -13.00
C LEU A 144 3.98 1.71 -14.50
N LYS A 145 2.84 1.47 -15.13
CA LYS A 145 2.53 1.98 -16.47
C LYS A 145 1.76 3.28 -16.34
N VAL A 146 2.17 4.30 -17.08
CA VAL A 146 1.46 5.58 -17.19
C VAL A 146 0.99 5.73 -18.64
N GLU A 147 -0.32 5.84 -18.81
CA GLU A 147 -0.95 6.20 -20.07
C GLU A 147 -1.71 7.51 -19.90
N ILE A 148 -1.56 8.44 -20.84
CA ILE A 148 -2.29 9.71 -20.84
C ILE A 148 -2.98 9.85 -22.18
N PHE A 149 -4.29 10.04 -22.11
CA PHE A 149 -5.16 10.23 -23.25
C PHE A 149 -5.68 11.66 -23.29
N TYR A 150 -5.79 12.22 -24.49
CA TYR A 150 -6.39 13.53 -24.73
C TYR A 150 -7.64 13.40 -25.61
N THR A 151 -8.71 14.07 -25.22
CA THR A 151 -9.95 14.14 -26.01
C THR A 151 -10.22 15.59 -26.38
N GLU A 152 -10.19 15.91 -27.67
CA GLU A 152 -10.62 17.23 -28.14
C GLU A 152 -12.11 17.46 -27.86
N LYS A 153 -12.50 18.68 -27.49
CA LYS A 153 -13.87 19.05 -27.07
C LYS A 153 -14.98 18.66 -28.06
N ASN A 154 -14.66 18.57 -29.35
CA ASN A 154 -15.61 18.26 -30.42
C ASN A 154 -15.43 16.84 -30.98
N ARG A 155 -14.65 15.99 -30.33
CA ARG A 155 -14.45 14.57 -30.70
C ARG A 155 -14.90 13.68 -29.55
N SER A 156 -15.34 12.47 -29.90
CA SER A 156 -15.70 11.44 -28.93
C SER A 156 -14.57 10.45 -28.67
N ASN A 157 -13.53 10.44 -29.50
CA ASN A 157 -12.42 9.50 -29.38
C ASN A 157 -11.24 10.18 -28.73
N SER A 158 -10.69 9.53 -27.71
CA SER A 158 -9.44 9.93 -27.07
C SER A 158 -8.24 9.44 -27.87
N GLU A 159 -7.18 10.23 -27.91
CA GLU A 159 -5.88 9.87 -28.47
C GLU A 159 -4.89 9.59 -27.34
N LEU A 160 -4.15 8.48 -27.43
CA LEU A 160 -3.05 8.18 -26.52
C LEU A 160 -1.86 9.09 -26.84
N VAL A 161 -1.56 10.03 -25.95
CA VAL A 161 -0.47 11.00 -26.15
C VAL A 161 0.81 10.63 -25.40
N ILE A 162 0.72 9.86 -24.31
CA ILE A 162 1.86 9.37 -23.53
C ILE A 162 1.62 7.92 -23.14
N SER A 163 2.65 7.07 -23.27
CA SER A 163 2.68 5.71 -22.75
C SER A 163 4.09 5.39 -22.27
N GLU A 164 4.28 5.33 -20.96
CA GLU A 164 5.57 5.01 -20.34
C GLU A 164 5.44 3.86 -19.34
N GLN A 165 6.50 3.06 -19.23
CA GLN A 165 6.59 1.93 -18.31
C GLN A 165 7.82 2.13 -17.41
N PHE A 166 7.62 2.02 -16.10
CA PHE A 166 8.66 2.11 -15.09
C PHE A 166 8.70 0.80 -14.30
N SER A 167 9.90 0.28 -14.10
CA SER A 167 10.16 -1.03 -13.48
C SER A 167 11.48 -0.98 -12.72
N ASN A 168 11.62 -1.78 -11.66
CA ASN A 168 12.86 -1.88 -10.86
C ASN A 168 13.32 -0.56 -10.20
N GLU A 169 12.41 0.38 -9.98
CA GLU A 169 12.65 1.61 -9.22
C GLU A 169 11.96 1.52 -7.86
N ASN A 170 12.63 1.94 -6.78
CA ASN A 170 12.02 1.95 -5.45
C ASN A 170 10.98 3.06 -5.25
N SER A 171 11.06 4.12 -6.06
CA SER A 171 10.16 5.27 -6.03
C SER A 171 10.13 5.90 -7.40
N ILE A 172 8.93 6.11 -7.94
CA ILE A 172 8.71 6.66 -9.27
C ILE A 172 8.06 8.04 -9.11
N GLN A 173 8.66 9.06 -9.71
CA GLN A 173 8.16 10.43 -9.68
C GLN A 173 8.23 11.03 -11.09
N LYS A 174 7.09 11.47 -11.62
CA LYS A 174 6.98 12.03 -12.98
C LYS A 174 6.14 13.30 -12.98
N ALA A 175 6.47 14.20 -13.90
CA ALA A 175 5.72 15.42 -14.13
C ALA A 175 5.46 15.59 -15.63
N TYR A 176 4.21 15.86 -15.98
CA TYR A 176 3.77 16.05 -17.37
C TYR A 176 3.12 17.42 -17.50
N LYS A 177 3.55 18.18 -18.50
CA LYS A 177 2.89 19.42 -18.90
C LYS A 177 1.72 19.08 -19.82
N LEU A 178 0.53 19.53 -19.47
CA LEU A 178 -0.66 19.42 -20.28
C LEU A 178 -0.83 20.70 -21.09
N GLU A 179 -0.98 20.57 -22.40
CA GLU A 179 -1.29 21.69 -23.28
C GLU A 179 -2.72 21.54 -23.80
N GLY A 180 -3.36 22.65 -24.19
CA GLY A 180 -4.70 22.56 -24.80
C GLY A 180 -5.84 22.21 -23.84
N LEU A 181 -5.68 22.37 -22.52
CA LEU A 181 -6.77 22.16 -21.52
C LEU A 181 -8.05 22.98 -21.80
N ASN A 182 -7.95 24.10 -22.51
CA ASN A 182 -9.12 24.89 -22.91
C ASN A 182 -9.91 24.26 -24.08
N ASN A 183 -9.30 23.31 -24.80
CA ASN A 183 -9.78 22.74 -26.05
C ASN A 183 -10.11 21.25 -25.95
N GLY A 184 -9.96 20.64 -24.78
CA GLY A 184 -10.20 19.22 -24.56
C GLY A 184 -10.01 18.81 -23.11
N SER A 185 -10.05 17.51 -22.85
CA SER A 185 -9.90 16.90 -21.52
C SER A 185 -8.85 15.81 -21.54
N TYR A 186 -8.26 15.52 -20.38
CA TYR A 186 -7.28 14.46 -20.23
C TYR A 186 -7.79 13.33 -19.34
N GLU A 187 -7.47 12.10 -19.73
CA GLU A 187 -7.62 10.92 -18.89
C GLU A 187 -6.22 10.34 -18.64
N ILE A 188 -5.85 10.22 -17.36
CA ILE A 188 -4.61 9.59 -16.92
C ILE A 188 -4.96 8.21 -16.39
N VAL A 189 -4.38 7.18 -16.99
CA VAL A 189 -4.58 5.78 -16.61
C VAL A 189 -3.26 5.22 -16.10
N LEU A 190 -3.26 4.77 -14.85
CA LEU A 190 -2.10 4.18 -14.20
C LEU A 190 -2.35 2.71 -13.94
N HIS A 191 -1.43 1.86 -14.38
CA HIS A 191 -1.50 0.43 -14.09
C HIS A 191 -0.38 0.05 -13.13
N SER A 192 -0.74 -0.52 -11.98
CA SER A 192 0.23 -0.97 -10.99
C SER A 192 -0.36 -2.06 -10.11
N ALA A 193 0.44 -3.08 -9.80
CA ALA A 193 0.04 -4.22 -8.97
C ALA A 193 -1.33 -4.82 -9.37
N ASN A 194 -1.50 -5.10 -10.67
CA ASN A 194 -2.73 -5.64 -11.29
C ASN A 194 -3.99 -4.78 -11.07
N ARG A 195 -3.83 -3.49 -10.78
CA ARG A 195 -4.91 -2.53 -10.57
C ARG A 195 -4.75 -1.35 -11.50
N THR A 196 -5.87 -0.76 -11.88
CA THR A 196 -5.94 0.43 -12.73
C THR A 196 -6.49 1.60 -11.94
N TYR A 197 -5.82 2.74 -12.01
CA TYR A 197 -6.18 3.98 -11.34
C TYR A 197 -6.40 5.05 -12.40
N ILE A 198 -7.57 5.69 -12.39
CA ILE A 198 -7.97 6.65 -13.43
C ILE A 198 -8.14 8.04 -12.80
N LYS A 199 -7.57 9.05 -13.45
CA LYS A 199 -7.79 10.45 -13.11
C LYS A 199 -8.20 11.23 -14.36
N ASN A 200 -9.41 11.79 -14.32
CA ASN A 200 -9.90 12.74 -15.32
C ASN A 200 -9.55 14.17 -14.91
N ILE A 201 -9.17 14.98 -15.90
CA ILE A 201 -8.82 16.40 -15.80
C ILE A 201 -9.65 17.19 -16.81
#